data_AF-A0A2U3L7N2-F1
#
_entry.id   AF-A0A2U3L7N2-F1
#
_cell.length_a   1.000
_cell.length_b   1.000
_cell.length_c   1.000
_cell.angle_alpha   90.00
_cell.angle_beta   90.00
_cell.angle_gamma   90.00
#
_symmetry.space_group_name_H-M   'P 1'
#
loop_
_entity.id
_entity.type
_entity.pdbx_description
1 polymer ?
#
loop_
_entity_poly.entity_id
_entity_poly.type
_entity_poly.pdbx_seq_one_letter_code
_entity_poly.pdbx_strand_id
1 'polypeptide(L)' 'MGIAFKTDEAIEVKGSKVKQDGADLILAREMVKGGETLTFRFPNGKPAW' A
#
# COMPACT_ATOMS: atom_id res chain seq x y z
N MET A 1 11.86 -10.57 -2.69
CA MET A 1 10.43 -10.74 -3.05
C MET A 1 9.91 -9.38 -3.44
N GLY A 2 9.39 -9.23 -4.65
CA GLY A 2 8.80 -7.99 -5.14
C GLY A 2 7.40 -8.29 -5.66
N ILE A 3 6.49 -7.33 -5.56
CA ILE A 3 5.19 -7.41 -6.22
C ILE A 3 5.27 -6.72 -7.58
N ALA A 4 4.76 -7.40 -8.61
CA ALA A 4 4.55 -6.81 -9.92
C ALA A 4 3.08 -6.39 -10.04
N PHE A 5 2.86 -5.21 -10.62
CA PHE A 5 1.54 -4.69 -10.96
C PHE A 5 1.41 -4.68 -12.48
N LYS A 6 0.21 -4.98 -12.97
CA LYS A 6 -0.18 -4.82 -14.37
C LYS A 6 -1.28 -3.76 -14.45
N THR A 7 -1.37 -3.10 -15.60
CA THR A 7 -2.53 -2.27 -15.92
C THR A 7 -3.82 -3.06 -15.79
N ASP A 8 -4.88 -2.37 -15.37
CA ASP A 8 -6.23 -2.90 -15.18
C ASP A 8 -6.40 -3.97 -14.08
N GLU A 9 -5.37 -4.21 -13.26
CA GLU A 9 -5.51 -5.04 -12.05
C GLU A 9 -6.21 -4.25 -10.94
N ALA A 10 -7.33 -4.81 -10.44
CA ALA A 10 -7.97 -4.29 -9.24
C ALA A 10 -7.11 -4.60 -8.01
N ILE A 11 -6.85 -3.56 -7.22
CA ILE A 11 -6.18 -3.65 -5.93
C ILE A 11 -6.96 -2.86 -4.89
N GLU A 12 -6.89 -3.29 -3.64
CA GLU A 12 -7.39 -2.52 -2.50
C GLU A 12 -6.20 -2.00 -1.71
N VAL A 13 -6.18 -0.70 -1.39
CA VAL A 13 -5.10 -0.09 -0.60
C VAL A 13 -5.69 0.47 0.68
N LYS A 14 -5.14 0.04 1.82
CA LYS A 14 -5.43 0.60 3.13
C LYS A 14 -4.24 1.43 3.58
N GLY A 15 -4.44 2.72 3.77
CA GLY A 15 -3.38 3.65 4.11
C GLY A 15 -3.89 5.00 4.57
N SER A 16 -2.96 5.93 4.76
CA SER A 16 -3.24 7.31 5.13
C SER A 16 -3.13 8.21 3.91
N LYS A 17 -4.09 9.12 3.74
CA LYS A 17 -3.93 10.23 2.79
C LYS A 17 -2.93 11.23 3.37
N VAL A 18 -1.92 11.60 2.60
CA VAL A 18 -0.87 12.55 2.99
C VAL A 18 -0.62 13.51 1.84
N LYS A 19 -0.06 14.68 2.16
CA LYS A 19 0.49 15.60 1.16
C LYS A 19 2.01 15.53 1.20
N GLN A 20 2.64 15.35 0.05
CA GLN A 20 4.09 15.43 -0.10
C GLN A 20 4.39 16.22 -1.37
N ASP A 21 5.24 17.24 -1.25
CA ASP A 21 5.65 18.11 -2.37
C ASP A 21 4.45 18.67 -3.18
N GLY A 22 3.36 18.98 -2.49
CA GLY A 22 2.13 19.51 -3.08
C GLY A 22 1.19 18.47 -3.72
N ALA A 23 1.58 17.21 -3.80
CA ALA A 23 0.76 16.12 -4.33
C ALA A 23 0.03 15.36 -3.22
N ASP A 24 -1.22 14.96 -3.50
CA ASP A 24 -1.96 14.02 -2.65
C ASP A 24 -1.46 12.59 -2.91
N LEU A 25 -1.11 11.88 -1.85
CA LEU A 25 -0.57 10.53 -1.89
C LEU A 25 -1.31 9.64 -0.88
N ILE A 26 -1.28 8.33 -1.14
CA ILE A 26 -1.68 7.32 -0.17
C ILE A 26 -0.43 6.64 0.36
N LEU A 27 -0.12 6.86 1.63
CA LEU A 27 0.92 6.12 2.35
C LEU A 27 0.35 4.75 2.75
N ALA A 28 0.62 3.73 1.94
CA ALA A 28 0.07 2.38 2.12
C ALA A 28 0.56 1.72 3.41
N ARG A 29 -0.36 1.12 4.17
CA ARG A 29 -0.09 0.22 5.30
C ARG A 29 -0.24 -1.23 4.87
N GLU A 30 -1.27 -1.51 4.10
CA GLU A 30 -1.66 -2.83 3.63
C GLU A 30 -2.26 -2.72 2.23
N MET A 31 -2.10 -3.77 1.43
CA MET A 31 -2.73 -3.88 0.12
C MET A 31 -3.25 -5.30 -0.10
N VAL A 32 -4.39 -5.43 -0.77
CA VAL A 32 -4.95 -6.70 -1.20
C VAL A 32 -4.96 -6.76 -2.73
N LYS A 33 -4.42 -7.84 -3.29
CA LYS A 33 -4.41 -8.12 -4.73
C LYS A 33 -4.74 -9.59 -4.95
N GLY A 34 -5.80 -9.90 -5.71
CA GLY A 34 -6.16 -11.28 -6.03
C GLY A 34 -6.41 -12.17 -4.80
N GLY A 35 -6.83 -11.58 -3.67
CA GLY A 35 -7.01 -12.26 -2.40
C GLY A 35 -5.76 -12.39 -1.54
N GLU A 36 -4.58 -12.00 -2.05
CA GLU A 36 -3.34 -11.97 -1.27
C GLU A 36 -3.17 -10.61 -0.58
N THR A 37 -2.85 -10.64 0.71
CA THR A 37 -2.58 -9.44 1.52
C THR A 37 -1.08 -9.20 1.68
N LEU A 38 -0.64 -7.99 1.35
CA LEU A 38 0.71 -7.50 1.60
C LEU A 38 0.69 -6.44 2.70
N THR A 39 1.47 -6.66 3.75
CA THR A 39 1.63 -5.72 4.85
C THR A 39 2.94 -4.96 4.71
N PHE A 40 2.87 -3.64 4.55
CA PHE A 40 4.03 -2.75 4.48
C PHE A 40 4.43 -2.25 5.87
N ARG A 41 3.44 -1.97 6.71
CA ARG A 41 3.64 -1.50 8.09
C ARG A 41 2.64 -2.15 9.03
N PHE A 42 3.09 -2.45 10.24
CA PHE A 42 2.21 -2.89 11.32
C PHE A 42 1.29 -1.75 11.79
N PRO A 43 0.22 -2.04 12.55
CA PRO A 43 -0.67 -1.01 13.10
C PRO A 43 0.03 0.05 13.96
N ASN A 44 1.20 -0.28 14.54
CA ASN A 44 2.03 0.66 15.30
C ASN A 44 2.96 1.53 14.41
N GLY A 45 2.83 1.45 13.08
CA GLY A 45 3.60 2.23 12.12
C GLY A 45 4.99 1.69 11.80
N LYS A 46 5.47 0.65 12.50
CA LYS A 46 6.77 0.04 12.21
C LYS A 46 6.75 -0.67 10.84
N PRO A 47 7.83 -0.57 10.06
CA PRO A 47 7.95 -1.31 8.81
C PRO A 47 7.92 -2.82 9.07
N ALA A 48 7.43 -3.57 8.08
CA ALA A 48 7.44 -5.03 8.11
C ALA A 48 8.75 -5.65 7.57
N TRP A 49 9.81 -4.84 7.42
CA TRP A 49 11.16 -5.21 6.96
C TRP A 49 12.23 -4.83 7.98
#